data_AF-D5U6B8-F1
#
_entry.id   AF-D5U6B8-F1
#
_cell.length_a   1.000
_cell.length_b   1.000
_cell.length_c   1.000
_cell.angle_alpha   90.00
_cell.angle_beta   90.00
_cell.angle_gamma   90.00
#
_symmetry.space_group_name_H-M   'P 1'
#
loop_
_entity.id
_entity.type
_entity.pdbx_description
1 polymer ?
#
loop_
_entity_poly.entity_id
_entity_poly.type
_entity_poly.pdbx_seq_one_letter_code
_entity_poly.pdbx_strand_id
1 'polypeptide(L)'
;MSKVLVEFINTCPTCDGYSSFLNELQKQYNDQIEVKLYYAGKDFDYLEKYGMIDRGTLIINGKDRYDVLSKKLIEKEIKKALEVQNA
;
A
#
# COMPACT_ATOMS: atom_id res chain seq x y z
N MET A 1 14.78 13.40 2.26
CA MET A 1 13.69 13.22 1.27
C MET A 1 12.83 12.09 1.78
N SER A 2 11.61 12.39 2.19
CA SER A 2 10.69 11.34 2.65
C SER A 2 10.06 10.71 1.41
N LYS A 3 10.06 9.39 1.34
CA LYS A 3 9.39 8.63 0.28
C LYS A 3 7.92 8.44 0.68
N VAL A 4 7.03 8.27 -0.28
CA VAL A 4 5.63 7.89 0.02
C VAL A 4 5.65 6.44 0.47
N LEU A 5 5.25 6.18 1.71
CA LEU A 5 5.12 4.82 2.21
C LEU A 5 3.78 4.24 1.75
N VAL A 6 3.80 3.10 1.07
CA VAL A 6 2.62 2.41 0.58
C VAL A 6 2.61 1.01 1.18
N GLU A 7 1.77 0.81 2.18
CA GLU A 7 1.62 -0.45 2.90
C GLU A 7 0.38 -1.17 2.36
N PHE A 8 0.51 -2.48 2.12
CA PHE A 8 -0.57 -3.30 1.62
C PHE A 8 -0.71 -4.53 2.48
N ILE A 9 -1.87 -4.68 3.11
CA ILE A 9 -2.19 -5.81 3.97
C ILE A 9 -3.05 -6.77 3.16
N ASN A 10 -2.46 -7.89 2.78
CA ASN A 10 -3.12 -8.95 2.04
C ASN A 10 -3.76 -9.96 2.99
N THR A 11 -5.09 -10.04 3.01
CA THR A 11 -5.83 -11.03 3.80
C THR A 11 -6.34 -12.21 2.99
N CYS A 12 -6.23 -12.19 1.66
CA CYS A 12 -6.77 -13.24 0.80
C CYS A 12 -5.73 -13.71 -0.23
N PRO A 13 -5.46 -15.01 -0.37
CA PRO A 13 -4.47 -15.53 -1.30
C PRO A 13 -4.75 -15.19 -2.78
N THR A 14 -5.96 -14.71 -3.12
CA THR A 14 -6.33 -14.29 -4.48
C THR A 14 -6.00 -12.83 -4.81
N CYS A 15 -5.55 -12.02 -3.83
CA CYS A 15 -5.15 -10.63 -4.06
C CYS A 15 -3.73 -10.46 -4.64
N ASP A 16 -3.12 -11.53 -5.14
CA ASP A 16 -1.77 -11.57 -5.73
C ASP A 16 -1.58 -10.60 -6.93
N GLY A 17 -2.69 -10.16 -7.54
CA GLY A 17 -2.65 -9.15 -8.59
C GLY A 17 -2.21 -7.75 -8.12
N TYR A 18 -2.40 -7.40 -6.85
CA TYR A 18 -2.07 -6.06 -6.34
C TYR A 18 -0.63 -5.95 -5.86
N SER A 19 -0.08 -7.02 -5.26
CA SER A 19 1.33 -7.07 -4.82
C SER A 19 2.28 -6.89 -6.01
N SER A 20 2.02 -7.62 -7.10
CA SER A 20 2.80 -7.48 -8.34
C SER A 20 2.71 -6.05 -8.90
N PHE A 21 1.50 -5.50 -8.94
CA PHE A 21 1.24 -4.15 -9.44
C PHE A 21 1.96 -3.06 -8.61
N LEU A 22 1.92 -3.16 -7.29
CA LEU A 22 2.62 -2.23 -6.41
C LEU A 22 4.14 -2.30 -6.60
N ASN A 23 4.69 -3.49 -6.81
CA ASN A 23 6.11 -3.67 -7.11
C ASN A 23 6.50 -3.03 -8.46
N GLU A 24 5.66 -3.16 -9.48
CA GLU A 24 5.86 -2.45 -10.76
C GLU A 24 5.82 -0.93 -10.58
N LEU A 25 4.85 -0.41 -9.82
CA LEU A 25 4.79 1.02 -9.51
C LEU A 25 6.03 1.48 -8.74
N GLN A 26 6.51 0.71 -7.77
CA GLN A 26 7.73 1.04 -7.04
C GLN A 26 8.94 1.16 -7.97
N LYS A 27 9.08 0.24 -8.93
CA LYS A 27 10.13 0.31 -9.96
C LYS A 27 9.96 1.52 -10.88
N GLN A 28 8.72 1.86 -11.23
CA GLN A 28 8.42 3.02 -12.07
C GLN A 28 8.76 4.34 -11.35
N TYR A 29 8.46 4.42 -10.06
CA TYR A 29 8.72 5.61 -9.24
C TYR A 29 10.09 5.58 -8.55
N ASN A 30 10.91 4.56 -8.82
CA ASN A 30 12.34 4.36 -8.54
C ASN A 30 12.94 5.37 -7.54
N ASP A 31 12.62 5.20 -6.26
CA ASP A 31 13.05 5.97 -5.08
C ASP A 31 12.06 7.00 -4.49
N GLN A 32 10.92 7.27 -5.13
CA GLN A 32 9.92 8.19 -4.58
C GLN A 32 8.88 7.50 -3.68
N ILE A 33 8.66 6.19 -3.86
CA ILE A 33 7.73 5.40 -3.04
C ILE A 33 8.41 4.19 -2.42
N GLU A 34 7.98 3.82 -1.22
CA GLU A 34 8.39 2.63 -0.50
C GLU A 34 7.18 1.70 -0.36
N VAL A 35 7.22 0.52 -0.98
CA VAL A 35 6.12 -0.45 -0.89
C VAL A 35 6.43 -1.49 0.19
N LYS A 36 5.49 -1.70 1.11
CA LYS A 36 5.53 -2.80 2.08
C LYS A 36 4.32 -3.69 1.92
N LEU A 37 4.57 -4.98 1.72
CA LEU A 37 3.53 -5.99 1.60
C LEU A 37 3.48 -6.78 2.91
N TYR A 38 2.34 -6.80 3.55
CA TYR A 38 2.04 -7.56 4.75
C TYR A 38 1.04 -8.65 4.39
N TYR A 39 1.20 -9.84 4.97
CA TYR A 39 0.29 -10.97 4.76
C TYR A 39 -0.37 -11.35 6.07
N ALA A 40 -1.70 -11.30 6.10
CA ALA A 40 -2.46 -11.71 7.26
C ALA A 40 -2.19 -13.17 7.62
N GLY A 41 -1.87 -13.40 8.90
CA GLY A 41 -1.48 -14.72 9.40
C GLY A 41 0.00 -15.08 9.22
N LYS A 42 0.79 -14.28 8.49
CA LYS A 42 2.26 -14.36 8.48
C LYS A 42 2.90 -13.18 9.19
N ASP A 43 2.45 -11.98 8.84
CA ASP A 43 2.90 -10.73 9.41
C ASP A 43 1.91 -10.27 10.48
N PHE A 44 2.41 -9.90 11.65
CA PHE A 44 1.60 -9.38 12.76
C PHE A 44 1.93 -7.91 13.07
N ASP A 45 2.97 -7.34 12.44
CA ASP A 45 3.42 -5.95 12.65
C ASP A 45 2.33 -4.92 12.34
N TYR A 46 1.51 -5.20 11.33
CA TYR A 46 0.41 -4.31 10.95
C TYR A 46 -0.74 -4.34 11.97
N LEU A 47 -0.88 -5.40 12.77
CA LEU A 47 -1.98 -5.53 13.74
C LEU A 47 -1.83 -4.55 14.89
N GLU A 48 -0.60 -4.31 15.37
CA GLU A 48 -0.35 -3.31 16.41
C GLU A 48 -0.61 -1.88 15.91
N LYS A 49 -0.33 -1.62 14.62
CA LYS A 49 -0.51 -0.29 14.02
C LYS A 49 -1.95 0.00 13.61
N TYR A 50 -2.60 -0.96 12.96
CA TYR A 50 -3.87 -0.76 12.26
C TYR A 50 -5.03 -1.59 12.81
N GLY A 51 -4.76 -2.49 13.75
CA GLY A 51 -5.74 -3.39 14.35
C GLY A 51 -6.08 -4.59 13.45
N MET A 52 -7.18 -5.27 13.78
CA MET A 52 -7.66 -6.42 13.02
C MET A 52 -8.15 -5.98 11.63
N ILE A 53 -7.57 -6.58 10.59
CA ILE A 53 -7.93 -6.36 9.19
C ILE A 53 -8.54 -7.64 8.64
N ASP A 54 -9.81 -7.59 8.22
CA ASP A 54 -10.55 -8.74 7.67
C ASP A 54 -10.41 -8.89 6.14
N ARG A 55 -10.11 -7.80 5.43
CA ARG A 55 -10.05 -7.72 3.97
C ARG A 55 -8.77 -7.06 3.49
N GLY A 56 -8.43 -7.21 2.21
CA GLY A 56 -7.27 -6.53 1.64
C GLY A 56 -7.36 -5.02 1.85
N THR A 57 -6.37 -4.42 2.54
CA THR A 57 -6.37 -3.00 2.89
C THR A 57 -5.06 -2.36 2.43
N LEU A 58 -5.16 -1.23 1.74
CA LEU A 58 -4.03 -0.39 1.35
C LEU A 58 -3.94 0.80 2.29
N ILE A 59 -2.75 1.11 2.76
CA ILE A 59 -2.48 2.25 3.61
C ILE A 59 -1.37 3.08 2.97
N ILE A 60 -1.58 4.39 2.85
CA ILE A 60 -0.60 5.32 2.29
C ILE A 60 -0.16 6.27 3.40
N ASN A 61 1.16 6.44 3.54
CA ASN A 61 1.84 7.23 4.56
C ASN A 61 1.41 6.95 6.01
N GLY A 62 0.88 5.75 6.28
CA GLY A 62 0.33 5.38 7.58
C GLY A 62 -0.89 6.19 8.02
N LYS A 63 -1.52 6.94 7.10
CA LYS A 63 -2.64 7.84 7.38
C LYS A 63 -3.87 7.52 6.57
N ASP A 64 -3.70 7.35 5.26
CA ASP A 64 -4.81 7.14 4.34
C ASP A 64 -5.06 5.64 4.17
N ARG A 65 -6.14 5.14 4.77
CA ARG A 65 -6.55 3.73 4.71
C ARG A 65 -7.65 3.53 3.66
N TYR A 66 -7.46 2.52 2.81
CA TYR A 66 -8.38 2.12 1.75
C TYR A 66 -8.69 0.63 1.85
N ASP A 67 -9.91 0.31 2.23
CA ASP A 67 -10.40 -1.08 2.30
C ASP A 67 -11.02 -1.57 0.97
N VAL A 68 -11.23 -0.67 0.01
CA VAL A 68 -11.70 -0.98 -1.34
C VAL A 68 -10.56 -0.75 -2.32
N LEU A 69 -10.04 -1.83 -2.89
CA LEU A 69 -8.86 -1.81 -3.72
C LEU A 69 -9.24 -1.90 -5.20
N SER A 70 -8.61 -1.07 -6.02
CA SER A 70 -8.73 -1.10 -7.47
C SER A 70 -7.46 -0.52 -8.06
N LYS A 71 -6.98 -1.07 -9.19
CA LYS A 71 -5.75 -0.58 -9.85
C LYS A 71 -5.77 0.95 -10.07
N LYS A 72 -6.89 1.45 -10.60
CA LYS A 72 -7.14 2.90 -10.77
C LYS A 72 -7.06 3.70 -9.48
N LEU A 73 -7.59 3.18 -8.37
CA LEU A 73 -7.57 3.88 -7.08
C LEU A 73 -6.14 3.93 -6.54
N ILE A 74 -5.44 2.79 -6.55
CA ILE A 74 -4.06 2.67 -6.09
C ILE A 74 -3.16 3.67 -6.83
N GLU A 75 -3.22 3.69 -8.17
CA GLU A 75 -2.44 4.64 -8.97
C GLU A 75 -2.77 6.10 -8.64
N LYS A 76 -4.06 6.42 -8.54
CA LYS A 76 -4.52 7.77 -8.26
C LYS A 76 -4.04 8.25 -6.90
N GLU A 77 -4.20 7.44 -5.86
CA GLU A 77 -3.83 7.83 -4.50
C GLU A 77 -2.32 7.87 -4.30
N ILE A 78 -1.55 6.98 -4.93
CA ILE A 78 -0.07 7.06 -4.95
C ILE A 78 0.38 8.35 -5.65
N LYS A 79 -0.17 8.65 -6.83
CA LYS A 79 0.18 9.88 -7.56
C LYS A 79 -0.16 11.12 -6.74
N LYS A 80 -1.35 11.14 -6.12
CA LYS A 80 -1.77 12.23 -5.24
C LYS A 80 -0.85 12.39 -4.04
N ALA A 81 -0.45 11.28 -3.40
CA ALA A 81 0.49 11.32 -2.28
C ALA A 81 1.88 11.84 -2.72
N LEU A 82 2.34 11.46 -3.91
CA LEU A 82 3.56 12.00 -4.52
C LEU A 82 3.44 13.50 -4.80
N GLU A 83 2.30 13.97 -5.34
CA GLU A 83 2.05 15.39 -5.59
C GLU A 83 2.05 16.20 -4.29
N VAL A 84 1.37 15.70 -3.24
CA VAL A 84 1.34 16.33 -1.92
C VAL A 84 2.73 16.35 -1.26
N GLN A 85 3.55 15.32 -1.47
CA GLN A 85 4.89 15.26 -0.89
C GLN A 85 5.90 16.18 -1.59
N ASN A 86 5.65 16.53 -2.85
CA ASN A 86 6.48 17.44 -3.64
C ASN A 86 6.00 18.92 -3.59
N ALA A 87 4.85 19.18 -2.95
CA ALA A 87 4.27 20.52 -2.78
C ALA A 87 4.74 21.16 -1.46
#